data_AF-A0AAJ2R6A2-F1
#
_entry.id   AF-A0AAJ2R6A2-F1
#
_cell.length_a   1.000
_cell.length_b   1.000
_cell.length_c   1.000
_cell.angle_alpha   90.00
_cell.angle_beta   90.00
_cell.angle_gamma   90.00
#
_symmetry.space_group_name_H-M   'P 1'
#
loop_
_entity.id
_entity.type
_entity.pdbx_description
1 polymer ?
#
loop_
_entity_poly.entity_id
_entity_poly.type
_entity_poly.pdbx_seq_one_letter_code
_entity_poly.pdbx_strand_id
1 'polypeptide(L)'
;MSQALADSVRGHGVVVAVSDVYRLAPWADAVVSTDAAWWAQHPGAKELPGRKFTAAPAHQKIEGVERLAVASSTNSGLLGIMAAVHMGAKRVLLCGFDMRAPGQHFFGIHPKPLKTTTAERMEVFKRQFRAYRPAGVEIINCTPGSHLLAYPFGDLEDCLAQSAVLDT
;
A
#
# COMPACT_ATOMS: atom_id res chain seq x y z
N MET A 1 2.57 4.04 10.92
CA MET A 1 2.14 2.63 11.03
C MET A 1 2.79 2.04 12.28
N SER A 2 2.07 1.23 13.05
CA SER A 2 2.57 0.51 14.24
C SER A 2 2.22 -0.97 14.14
N GLN A 3 2.85 -1.81 14.98
CA GLN A 3 2.50 -3.24 15.05
C GLN A 3 1.02 -3.43 15.44
N ALA A 4 0.55 -2.70 16.47
CA ALA A 4 -0.85 -2.79 16.92
C ALA A 4 -1.86 -2.49 15.81
N LEU A 5 -1.59 -1.48 14.96
CA LEU A 5 -2.44 -1.16 13.81
C LEU A 5 -2.38 -2.22 12.72
N ALA A 6 -1.24 -2.90 12.53
CA ALA A 6 -1.16 -4.03 11.61
C ALA A 6 -2.00 -5.20 12.14
N ASP A 7 -1.85 -5.53 13.42
CA ASP A 7 -2.56 -6.64 14.05
C ASP A 7 -4.08 -6.42 14.06
N SER A 8 -4.55 -5.17 14.21
CA SER A 8 -5.99 -4.86 14.26
C SER A 8 -6.74 -5.08 12.94
N VAL A 9 -6.04 -5.17 11.79
CA VAL A 9 -6.68 -5.45 10.50
C VAL A 9 -6.62 -6.92 10.10
N ARG A 10 -5.93 -7.76 10.90
CA ARG A 10 -5.74 -9.18 10.59
C ARG A 10 -7.08 -9.91 10.66
N GLY A 11 -7.41 -10.66 9.60
CA GLY A 11 -8.63 -11.46 9.54
C GLY A 11 -9.90 -10.69 9.16
N HIS A 12 -9.82 -9.39 8.88
CA HIS A 12 -10.96 -8.57 8.45
C HIS A 12 -11.11 -8.46 6.92
N GLY A 13 -10.34 -9.25 6.15
CA GLY A 13 -10.37 -9.25 4.70
C GLY A 13 -8.97 -9.43 4.10
N VAL A 14 -8.85 -9.14 2.80
CA VAL A 14 -7.56 -9.17 2.08
C VAL A 14 -6.67 -8.04 2.57
N VAL A 15 -5.49 -8.38 3.08
CA VAL A 15 -4.49 -7.41 3.54
C VAL A 15 -3.35 -7.27 2.54
N VAL A 16 -3.09 -6.04 2.13
CA VAL A 16 -1.99 -5.68 1.22
C VAL A 16 -0.95 -4.86 1.97
N ALA A 17 0.20 -5.46 2.26
CA ALA A 17 1.33 -4.78 2.86
C ALA A 17 2.11 -3.97 1.81
N VAL A 18 2.28 -2.68 2.05
CA VAL A 18 3.01 -1.78 1.15
C VAL A 18 4.46 -1.63 1.60
N SER A 19 5.41 -2.03 0.75
CA SER A 19 6.85 -1.99 1.00
C SER A 19 7.17 -2.58 2.38
N ASP A 20 7.98 -1.89 3.20
CA ASP A 20 8.46 -2.36 4.50
C ASP A 20 7.36 -2.68 5.53
N VAL A 21 6.08 -2.38 5.26
CA VAL A 21 4.96 -2.82 6.10
C VAL A 21 4.94 -4.36 6.23
N TYR A 22 5.51 -5.12 5.29
CA TYR A 22 5.64 -6.57 5.41
C TYR A 22 6.33 -7.02 6.71
N ARG A 23 7.18 -6.16 7.31
CA ARG A 23 7.86 -6.46 8.58
C ARG A 23 6.89 -6.46 9.77
N LEU A 24 5.81 -5.68 9.68
CA LEU A 24 4.74 -5.64 10.69
C LEU A 24 3.63 -6.67 10.37
N ALA A 25 3.37 -6.89 9.08
CA ALA A 25 2.34 -7.81 8.60
C ALA A 25 2.94 -8.89 7.68
N PRO A 26 3.80 -9.80 8.19
CA PRO A 26 4.35 -10.89 7.38
C PRO A 26 3.28 -11.92 6.95
N TRP A 27 2.10 -11.84 7.58
CA TRP A 27 0.93 -12.66 7.31
C TRP A 27 0.00 -12.06 6.24
N ALA A 28 0.33 -10.89 5.67
CA ALA A 28 -0.50 -10.23 4.66
C ALA A 28 -0.68 -11.11 3.41
N ASP A 29 -1.88 -11.06 2.82
CA ASP A 29 -2.23 -11.81 1.60
C ASP A 29 -1.45 -11.34 0.37
N ALA A 30 -0.97 -10.10 0.39
CA ALA A 30 -0.05 -9.58 -0.62
C ALA A 30 0.97 -8.59 -0.07
N VAL A 31 2.12 -8.51 -0.74
CA VAL A 31 3.17 -7.50 -0.54
C VAL A 31 3.40 -6.76 -1.84
N VAL A 32 3.50 -5.43 -1.78
CA VAL A 32 3.70 -4.60 -2.98
C VAL A 32 4.87 -3.66 -2.84
N SER A 33 5.63 -3.47 -3.92
CA SER A 33 6.55 -2.34 -4.05
C SER A 33 6.83 -2.03 -5.52
N THR A 34 6.87 -0.76 -5.86
CA THR A 34 7.01 -0.29 -7.25
C THR A 34 8.40 -0.50 -7.83
N ASP A 35 9.43 -0.47 -6.99
CA ASP A 35 10.82 -0.33 -7.42
C ASP A 35 11.60 -1.66 -7.32
N ALA A 36 12.26 -2.06 -8.40
CA ALA A 36 13.12 -3.27 -8.40
C ALA A 36 14.25 -3.19 -7.36
N ALA A 37 14.76 -1.98 -7.09
CA ALA A 37 15.77 -1.76 -6.06
C ALA A 37 15.25 -2.09 -4.65
N TRP A 38 13.97 -1.87 -4.38
CA TRP A 38 13.37 -2.23 -3.10
C TRP A 38 13.35 -3.75 -2.92
N TRP A 39 12.93 -4.49 -3.95
CA TRP A 39 12.92 -5.96 -3.93
C TRP A 39 14.31 -6.58 -3.77
N ALA A 40 15.35 -5.94 -4.32
CA ALA A 40 16.74 -6.36 -4.12
C ALA A 40 17.21 -6.19 -2.68
N GLN A 41 16.75 -5.15 -1.97
CA GLN A 41 17.12 -4.84 -0.58
C GLN A 41 16.28 -5.61 0.46
N HIS A 42 15.17 -6.22 0.05
CA HIS A 42 14.24 -6.91 0.94
C HIS A 42 14.01 -8.35 0.52
N PRO A 43 15.03 -9.22 0.56
CA PRO A 43 14.89 -10.62 0.15
C PRO A 43 13.82 -11.36 0.94
N GLY A 44 13.69 -11.11 2.24
CA GLY A 44 12.67 -11.74 3.09
C GLY A 44 11.23 -11.44 2.67
N ALA A 45 10.96 -10.31 1.99
CA ALA A 45 9.63 -10.03 1.45
C ALA A 45 9.24 -11.01 0.33
N LYS A 46 10.23 -11.59 -0.37
CA LYS A 46 10.02 -12.60 -1.42
C LYS A 46 9.76 -13.99 -0.84
N GLU A 47 10.07 -14.22 0.43
CA GLU A 47 9.86 -15.51 1.09
C GLU A 47 8.47 -15.62 1.73
N LEU A 48 7.77 -14.49 1.89
CA LEU A 48 6.42 -14.48 2.45
C LEU A 48 5.42 -15.23 1.57
N PRO A 49 4.40 -15.90 2.14
CA PRO A 49 3.46 -16.71 1.38
C PRO A 49 2.50 -15.88 0.51
N GLY A 50 2.25 -14.62 0.86
CA GLY A 50 1.34 -13.74 0.11
C GLY A 50 1.80 -13.46 -1.33
N ARG A 51 0.87 -13.04 -2.17
CA ARG A 51 1.16 -12.59 -3.55
C ARG A 51 2.09 -11.40 -3.53
N LYS A 52 2.90 -11.24 -4.58
CA LYS A 52 3.89 -10.16 -4.66
C LYS A 52 3.64 -9.34 -5.90
N PHE A 53 3.44 -8.04 -5.75
CA PHE A 53 3.18 -7.16 -6.89
C PHE A 53 4.22 -6.06 -7.04
N THR A 54 4.57 -5.78 -8.29
CA THR A 54 5.42 -4.64 -8.65
C THR A 54 4.91 -3.89 -9.87
N ALA A 55 5.37 -2.64 -10.00
CA ALA A 55 5.23 -1.84 -11.22
C ALA A 55 6.52 -1.86 -12.07
N ALA A 56 7.62 -2.41 -11.54
CA ALA A 56 8.93 -2.35 -12.17
C ALA A 56 8.91 -3.01 -13.56
N PRO A 57 9.35 -2.31 -14.63
CA PRO A 57 9.43 -2.92 -15.96
C PRO A 57 10.25 -4.21 -15.97
N ALA A 58 11.36 -4.23 -15.22
CA ALA A 58 12.25 -5.37 -15.08
C ALA A 58 11.78 -6.45 -14.09
N HIS A 59 10.48 -6.52 -13.76
CA HIS A 59 9.91 -7.50 -12.83
C HIS A 59 10.30 -8.96 -13.13
N GLN A 60 10.52 -9.32 -14.39
CA GLN A 60 10.93 -10.68 -14.79
C GLN A 60 12.26 -11.11 -14.18
N LYS A 61 13.07 -10.16 -13.69
CA LYS A 61 14.32 -10.43 -12.96
C LYS A 61 14.09 -10.62 -11.45
N ILE A 62 12.85 -10.50 -10.99
CA ILE A 62 12.46 -10.61 -9.59
C ILE A 62 11.55 -11.83 -9.47
N GLU A 63 12.14 -12.93 -8.99
CA GLU A 63 11.45 -14.21 -8.89
C GLU A 63 10.19 -14.12 -8.01
N GLY A 64 9.10 -14.75 -8.46
CA GLY A 64 7.84 -14.85 -7.72
C GLY A 64 7.03 -13.55 -7.64
N VAL A 65 7.39 -12.51 -8.40
CA VAL A 65 6.70 -11.20 -8.38
C VAL A 65 5.89 -10.97 -9.65
N GLU A 66 4.61 -10.67 -9.48
CA GLU A 66 3.66 -10.31 -10.53
C GLU A 66 3.76 -8.82 -10.87
N ARG A 67 3.60 -8.46 -12.14
CA ARG A 67 3.58 -7.05 -12.56
C ARG A 67 2.16 -6.56 -12.78
N LEU A 68 1.82 -5.45 -12.13
CA LEU A 68 0.66 -4.65 -12.49
C LEU A 68 1.09 -3.55 -13.47
N ALA A 69 0.43 -3.50 -14.62
CA ALA A 69 0.72 -2.52 -15.66
C ALA A 69 0.19 -1.15 -15.24
N VAL A 70 1.08 -0.32 -14.69
CA VAL A 70 0.79 1.04 -14.22
C VAL A 70 1.80 2.03 -14.78
N ALA A 71 1.47 3.33 -14.70
CA ALA A 71 2.37 4.38 -15.14
C ALA A 71 3.73 4.31 -14.41
N SER A 72 4.81 4.66 -15.11
CA SER A 72 6.14 4.76 -14.51
C SER A 72 6.13 5.68 -13.29
N SER A 73 6.91 5.32 -12.26
CA SER A 73 7.03 6.09 -11.03
C SER A 73 5.71 6.23 -10.26
N THR A 74 4.77 5.31 -10.43
CA THR A 74 3.57 5.21 -9.56
C THR A 74 4.02 5.09 -8.10
N ASN A 75 3.30 5.76 -7.18
CA ASN A 75 3.55 5.60 -5.75
C ASN A 75 3.27 4.15 -5.30
N SER A 76 4.12 3.56 -4.46
CA SER A 76 3.92 2.19 -3.96
C SER A 76 2.60 2.00 -3.19
N GLY A 77 2.15 3.02 -2.45
CA GLY A 77 0.84 2.99 -1.81
C GLY A 77 -0.30 2.92 -2.82
N LEU A 78 -0.21 3.68 -3.91
CA LEU A 78 -1.20 3.62 -4.98
C LEU A 78 -1.20 2.26 -5.69
N LEU A 79 -0.01 1.68 -5.92
CA LEU A 79 0.11 0.30 -6.40
C LEU A 79 -0.58 -0.68 -5.44
N GLY A 80 -0.51 -0.47 -4.12
CA GLY A 80 -1.22 -1.27 -3.12
C GLY A 80 -2.73 -1.21 -3.26
N ILE A 81 -3.29 -0.01 -3.48
CA ILE A 81 -4.73 0.14 -3.78
C ILE A 81 -5.09 -0.61 -5.07
N MET A 82 -4.29 -0.44 -6.12
CA MET A 82 -4.49 -1.12 -7.40
C MET A 82 -4.39 -2.65 -7.27
N ALA A 83 -3.50 -3.15 -6.42
CA ALA A 83 -3.37 -4.57 -6.13
C ALA A 83 -4.59 -5.11 -5.39
N ALA A 84 -5.09 -4.40 -4.38
CA ALA A 84 -6.33 -4.77 -3.69
C ALA A 84 -7.52 -4.85 -4.67
N VAL A 85 -7.65 -3.86 -5.56
CA VAL A 85 -8.69 -3.85 -6.61
C VAL A 85 -8.50 -4.99 -7.61
N HIS A 86 -7.25 -5.26 -8.02
CA HIS A 86 -6.92 -6.41 -8.89
C HIS A 86 -7.27 -7.75 -8.22
N MET A 87 -7.16 -7.83 -6.90
CA MET A 87 -7.57 -8.98 -6.09
C MET A 87 -9.09 -9.03 -5.84
N GLY A 88 -9.88 -8.11 -6.41
CA GLY A 88 -11.34 -8.13 -6.40
C GLY A 88 -12.00 -7.23 -5.35
N ALA A 89 -11.23 -6.44 -4.59
CA ALA A 89 -11.79 -5.59 -3.55
C ALA A 89 -12.80 -4.57 -4.10
N LYS A 90 -13.98 -4.48 -3.46
CA LYS A 90 -15.01 -3.47 -3.70
C LYS A 90 -14.98 -2.32 -2.69
N ARG A 91 -14.25 -2.51 -1.60
CA ARG A 91 -14.00 -1.52 -0.55
C ARG A 91 -12.55 -1.64 -0.12
N VAL A 92 -11.83 -0.52 -0.05
CA VAL A 92 -10.41 -0.46 0.32
C VAL A 92 -10.22 0.54 1.46
N LEU A 93 -9.72 0.05 2.60
CA LEU A 93 -9.42 0.86 3.78
C LEU A 93 -7.92 1.19 3.82
N LEU A 94 -7.56 2.47 3.84
CA LEU A 94 -6.16 2.92 3.80
C LEU A 94 -5.63 3.17 5.21
N CYS A 95 -4.66 2.35 5.63
CA CYS A 95 -3.99 2.47 6.93
C CYS A 95 -2.53 2.90 6.76
N GLY A 96 -2.13 4.00 7.41
CA GLY A 96 -0.77 4.51 7.37
C GLY A 96 -0.42 5.38 6.14
N PHE A 97 -1.41 5.85 5.38
CA PHE A 97 -1.24 6.72 4.22
C PHE A 97 -1.20 8.19 4.66
N ASP A 98 -0.09 8.68 5.18
CA ASP A 98 0.00 9.99 5.83
C ASP A 98 0.15 11.19 4.87
N MET A 99 1.07 11.14 3.91
CA MET A 99 1.43 12.24 2.99
C MET A 99 1.75 13.58 3.67
N ARG A 100 2.21 13.56 4.94
CA ARG A 100 2.47 14.77 5.72
C ARG A 100 3.80 15.43 5.39
N ALA A 101 4.87 14.63 5.32
CA ALA A 101 6.23 15.10 5.15
C ALA A 101 6.99 14.24 4.13
N PRO A 102 7.66 14.83 3.13
CA PRO A 102 8.40 14.08 2.13
C PRO A 102 9.46 13.16 2.74
N GLY A 103 9.44 11.88 2.35
CA GLY A 103 10.48 10.92 2.70
C GLY A 103 10.47 10.42 4.16
N GLN A 104 9.45 10.78 4.95
CA GLN A 104 9.26 10.20 6.27
C GLN A 104 8.46 8.90 6.17
N HIS A 105 8.91 7.89 6.90
CA HIS A 105 8.25 6.59 7.03
C HIS A 105 8.20 6.15 8.49
N PHE A 106 7.38 5.14 8.80
CA PHE A 106 7.29 4.61 10.15
C PHE A 106 8.59 3.96 10.65
N PHE A 107 9.47 3.56 9.73
CA PHE A 107 10.80 2.99 9.99
C PHE A 107 11.93 4.02 9.82
N GLY A 108 11.61 5.31 9.72
CA GLY A 108 12.58 6.37 9.46
C GLY A 108 12.84 6.57 7.97
N ILE A 109 14.10 6.82 7.61
CA ILE A 109 14.52 7.10 6.23
C ILE A 109 15.01 5.80 5.59
N HIS A 110 14.69 5.58 4.31
CA HIS A 110 15.24 4.44 3.59
C HIS A 110 16.78 4.49 3.55
N PRO A 111 17.47 3.35 3.75
CA PRO A 111 18.91 3.27 3.53
C PRO A 111 19.24 3.43 2.05
N LYS A 112 20.42 3.98 1.74
CA LYS A 112 20.95 4.02 0.37
C LYS A 112 21.06 2.58 -0.16
N PRO A 113 20.77 2.31 -1.45
CA PRO A 113 20.61 3.27 -2.55
C PRO A 113 19.17 3.70 -2.83
N LEU A 114 18.20 3.39 -1.96
CA LEU A 114 16.80 3.77 -2.16
C LEU A 114 16.63 5.29 -2.08
N LYS A 115 15.75 5.83 -2.93
CA LYS A 115 15.53 7.26 -3.05
C LYS A 115 14.59 7.75 -1.97
N THR A 116 14.93 8.88 -1.36
CA THR A 116 14.03 9.65 -0.51
C THR A 116 13.08 10.48 -1.37
N THR A 117 11.80 10.52 -0.99
CA THR A 117 10.80 11.31 -1.70
C THR A 117 11.02 12.81 -1.46
N THR A 118 11.09 13.61 -2.53
CA THR A 118 11.14 15.08 -2.45
C THR A 118 9.73 15.69 -2.35
N ALA A 119 9.63 16.97 -2.02
CA ALA A 119 8.35 17.69 -1.97
C ALA A 119 7.62 17.70 -3.32
N GLU A 120 8.34 17.96 -4.41
CA GLU A 120 7.79 17.96 -5.77
C GLU A 120 7.26 16.58 -6.14
N ARG A 121 8.00 15.52 -5.76
CA ARG A 121 7.59 14.14 -6.01
C ARG A 121 6.35 13.77 -5.18
N MET A 122 6.27 14.22 -3.93
CA MET A 122 5.08 14.02 -3.11
C MET A 122 3.84 14.68 -3.73
N GLU A 123 3.96 15.87 -4.32
CA GLU A 123 2.84 16.50 -5.03
C GLU A 123 2.42 15.73 -6.29
N VAL A 124 3.36 15.10 -7.00
CA VAL A 124 3.03 14.14 -8.07
C VAL A 124 2.24 12.96 -7.50
N PHE A 125 2.68 12.38 -6.38
CA PHE A 125 1.96 11.26 -5.76
C PHE A 125 0.53 11.65 -5.35
N LYS A 126 0.33 12.80 -4.72
CA LYS A 126 -1.01 13.30 -4.39
C LYS A 126 -1.89 13.44 -5.64
N ARG A 127 -1.35 13.90 -6.78
CA ARG A 127 -2.08 13.91 -8.07
C ARG A 127 -2.44 12.51 -8.56
N GLN A 128 -1.53 11.53 -8.43
CA GLN A 128 -1.80 10.15 -8.83
C GLN A 128 -2.97 9.56 -8.03
N PHE A 129 -3.01 9.75 -6.71
CA PHE A 129 -4.15 9.31 -5.89
C PHE A 129 -5.46 10.03 -6.24
N ARG A 130 -5.43 11.34 -6.52
CA ARG A 130 -6.61 12.07 -6.97
C ARG A 130 -7.15 11.54 -8.31
N ALA A 131 -6.29 11.11 -9.21
CA ALA A 131 -6.68 10.61 -10.52
C ALA A 131 -7.26 9.18 -10.47
N TYR A 132 -6.94 8.40 -9.44
CA TYR A 132 -7.37 7.01 -9.36
C TYR A 132 -8.76 6.87 -8.75
N ARG A 133 -9.75 6.56 -9.59
CA ARG A 133 -11.17 6.34 -9.25
C ARG A 133 -11.69 5.06 -9.91
N PRO A 134 -11.33 3.87 -9.41
CA PRO A 134 -11.84 2.61 -9.95
C PRO A 134 -13.36 2.55 -9.82
N ALA A 135 -14.05 2.21 -10.90
CA ALA A 135 -15.51 2.15 -10.92
C ALA A 135 -16.03 1.04 -9.99
N GLY A 136 -17.06 1.36 -9.19
CA GLY A 136 -17.68 0.40 -8.27
C GLY A 136 -16.79 -0.03 -7.10
N VAL A 137 -15.76 0.76 -6.78
CA VAL A 137 -14.88 0.52 -5.63
C VAL A 137 -14.89 1.74 -4.72
N GLU A 138 -15.23 1.51 -3.46
CA GLU A 138 -15.09 2.51 -2.39
C GLU A 138 -13.66 2.50 -1.85
N ILE A 139 -13.07 3.69 -1.67
CA ILE A 139 -11.76 3.85 -1.04
C ILE A 139 -11.93 4.81 0.12
N ILE A 140 -11.55 4.39 1.33
CA ILE A 140 -11.69 5.16 2.57
C ILE A 140 -10.30 5.36 3.18
N ASN A 141 -9.96 6.60 3.50
CA ASN A 141 -8.74 6.92 4.22
C ASN A 141 -8.95 6.79 5.74
N CYS A 142 -8.47 5.68 6.31
CA CYS A 142 -8.53 5.38 7.73
C CYS A 142 -7.27 5.80 8.48
N THR A 143 -6.46 6.71 7.92
CA THR A 143 -5.23 7.19 8.54
C THR A 143 -5.48 8.50 9.30
N PRO A 144 -5.41 8.52 10.65
CA PRO A 144 -5.70 9.71 11.44
C PRO A 144 -4.82 10.91 11.06
N GLY A 145 -5.46 12.04 10.77
CA GLY A 145 -4.83 13.30 10.37
C GLY A 145 -3.97 13.19 9.11
N SER A 146 -4.28 12.26 8.20
CA SER A 146 -3.58 12.16 6.92
C SER A 146 -3.78 13.43 6.08
N HIS A 147 -2.74 13.80 5.32
CA HIS A 147 -2.76 14.82 4.28
C HIS A 147 -3.06 14.23 2.88
N LEU A 148 -3.39 12.93 2.80
CA LEU A 148 -3.92 12.32 1.58
C LEU A 148 -5.44 12.59 1.50
N LEU A 149 -5.79 13.76 0.97
CA LEU A 149 -7.18 14.23 0.87
C LEU A 149 -7.93 13.67 -0.36
N ALA A 150 -7.37 12.67 -1.03
CA ALA A 150 -7.93 12.16 -2.28
C ALA A 150 -9.19 11.29 -2.07
N TYR A 151 -9.45 10.82 -0.85
CA TYR A 151 -10.52 9.90 -0.53
C TYR A 151 -11.24 10.35 0.76
N PRO A 152 -12.53 10.01 0.94
CA PRO A 152 -13.24 10.26 2.19
C PRO A 152 -12.50 9.67 3.39
N PHE A 153 -12.56 10.34 4.53
CA PHE A 153 -12.03 9.83 5.79
C PHE A 153 -13.05 8.94 6.49
N GLY A 154 -12.56 7.95 7.23
CA GLY A 154 -13.38 7.12 8.11
C GLY A 154 -12.56 6.61 9.29
N ASP A 155 -13.24 6.33 10.40
CA ASP A 155 -12.60 5.62 11.51
C ASP A 155 -12.38 4.15 11.13
N LEU A 156 -11.22 3.59 11.48
CA LEU A 156 -10.88 2.23 11.09
C LEU A 156 -11.78 1.21 11.77
N GLU A 157 -12.02 1.34 13.08
CA GLU A 157 -12.80 0.37 13.85
C GLU A 157 -14.25 0.35 13.34
N ASP A 158 -14.83 1.53 13.11
CA ASP A 158 -16.18 1.66 12.52
C ASP A 158 -16.25 1.02 11.13
N CYS A 159 -15.24 1.26 10.28
CA CYS A 159 -15.22 0.70 8.93
C CYS A 159 -15.12 -0.83 8.94
N LEU A 160 -14.28 -1.40 9.81
CA LEU A 160 -14.12 -2.85 9.95
C LEU A 160 -15.41 -3.50 10.49
N ALA A 161 -16.09 -2.86 11.44
CA ALA A 161 -17.37 -3.33 11.98
C ALA A 161 -18.48 -3.36 10.92
N GLN A 162 -18.56 -2.35 10.05
CA GLN A 162 -19.56 -2.31 8.96
C GLN A 162 -19.38 -3.43 7.94
N SER A 163 -18.14 -3.81 7.65
CA SER A 163 -17.85 -4.89 6.69
C SER A 163 -18.30 -6.26 7.20
N ALA A 164 -18.19 -6.52 8.51
CA ALA A 164 -18.65 -7.77 9.11
C ALA A 164 -20.17 -7.98 9.00
N VAL A 165 -20.95 -6.90 8.89
CA VAL A 165 -22.43 -6.95 8.80
C VAL A 165 -22.91 -7.24 7.38
N LEU A 166 -22.10 -6.95 6.35
CA LEU A 166 -22.48 -7.17 4.94
C LEU A 166 -22.23 -8.61 4.47
N ASP A 167 -21.42 -9.36 5.21
CA ASP A 167 -21.06 -10.76 4.91
C ASP A 167 -21.91 -11.79 5.70
N THR A 168 -22.90 -11.34 6.49
CA THR A 168 -23.89 -12.17 7.22
C THR A 168 -25.26 -12.12 6.59
#